data_AF-A0A7Y6XSH2-F1
#
_entry.id   AF-A0A7Y6XSH2-F1
#
_cell.length_a   1.000
_cell.length_b   1.000
_cell.length_c   1.000
_cell.angle_alpha   90.00
_cell.angle_beta   90.00
_cell.angle_gamma   90.00
#
_symmetry.space_group_name_H-M   'P 1'
#
loop_
_entity.id
_entity.type
_entity.pdbx_description
1 polymer ?
#
loop_
_entity_poly.entity_id
_entity_poly.type
_entity_poly.pdbx_seq_one_letter_code
_entity_poly.pdbx_strand_id
1 'polypeptide(L)'
;MENQFLIIPRSEFEEWKAESRHQNQRILDALREGKSNYSGNTYLTVKEFMTQVKIARSKFDELVAEGRVKTLRPNGGRKIYIPVTEVARYFEGE
;
A
#
# COMPACT_ATOMS: atom_id res chain seq x y z
N MET A 1 -8.52 -39.44 4.08
CA MET A 1 -9.20 -38.13 4.07
C MET A 1 -10.58 -38.38 3.51
N GLU A 2 -11.61 -38.32 4.35
CA GLU A 2 -13.00 -38.50 3.92
C GLU A 2 -13.47 -37.19 3.27
N ASN A 3 -13.90 -37.26 2.02
CA ASN A 3 -14.48 -36.11 1.33
C ASN A 3 -15.93 -35.95 1.79
N GLN A 4 -16.19 -34.94 2.60
CA GLN A 4 -17.54 -34.54 2.98
C GLN A 4 -18.14 -33.67 1.87
N PHE A 5 -19.14 -34.20 1.17
CA PHE A 5 -19.90 -33.44 0.17
C PHE A 5 -21.15 -32.87 0.82
N LEU A 6 -21.27 -31.53 0.81
CA LEU A 6 -22.48 -30.84 1.21
C LEU A 6 -23.35 -30.62 -0.03
N ILE A 7 -24.45 -31.36 -0.13
CA ILE A 7 -25.44 -31.18 -1.21
C ILE A 7 -26.45 -30.14 -0.71
N ILE A 8 -26.44 -28.96 -1.32
CA ILE A 8 -27.43 -27.92 -1.04
C ILE A 8 -28.37 -27.72 -2.24
N PRO A 9 -29.63 -27.34 -2.01
CA PRO A 9 -30.56 -26.97 -3.06
C PRO A 9 -30.01 -25.83 -3.94
N ARG A 10 -30.35 -25.88 -5.23
CA ARG A 10 -29.88 -24.88 -6.20
C ARG A 10 -30.33 -23.46 -5.86
N SER A 11 -31.50 -23.30 -5.24
CA SER A 11 -32.01 -22.01 -4.78
C SER A 11 -31.12 -21.41 -3.68
N GLU A 12 -30.78 -22.19 -2.66
CA GLU A 12 -29.91 -21.78 -1.56
C GLU A 12 -28.49 -21.44 -2.05
N PHE A 13 -27.99 -22.17 -3.06
CA PHE A 13 -26.70 -21.86 -3.69
C PHE A 13 -26.71 -20.52 -4.43
N GLU A 14 -27.78 -20.21 -5.17
CA GLU A 14 -27.89 -18.94 -5.91
C GLU A 14 -28.05 -17.75 -4.95
N GLU A 15 -28.81 -17.90 -3.87
CA GLU A 15 -28.94 -16.90 -2.80
C GLU A 15 -27.58 -16.62 -2.14
N TRP A 16 -26.86 -17.67 -1.72
CA TRP A 16 -25.52 -17.54 -1.16
C TRP A 16 -24.53 -16.89 -2.14
N LYS A 17 -24.61 -17.24 -3.42
CA LYS A 17 -23.77 -16.65 -4.47
C LYS A 17 -24.10 -15.17 -4.69
N ALA A 18 -25.36 -14.75 -4.54
CA ALA A 18 -25.75 -13.35 -4.62
C ALA A 18 -25.21 -12.54 -3.42
N GLU A 19 -25.33 -13.07 -2.21
CA GLU A 19 -24.79 -12.45 -0.99
C GLU A 19 -23.25 -12.35 -1.02
N SER A 20 -22.58 -13.41 -1.47
CA SER A 20 -21.12 -13.46 -1.59
C SER A 20 -20.58 -12.45 -2.61
N ARG A 21 -21.31 -12.23 -3.73
CA ARG A 21 -20.96 -11.17 -4.70
C ARG A 21 -21.01 -9.79 -4.09
N HIS A 22 -22.02 -9.49 -3.26
CA HIS A 22 -22.15 -8.19 -2.62
C HIS A 22 -21.00 -7.93 -1.62
N GLN A 23 -20.59 -8.95 -0.86
CA GLN A 23 -19.43 -8.86 0.03
C GLN A 23 -18.13 -8.65 -0.75
N ASN A 24 -17.91 -9.42 -1.83
CA ASN A 24 -16.73 -9.27 -2.68
C ASN A 24 -16.67 -7.89 -3.33
N GLN A 25 -17.81 -7.34 -3.75
CA GLN A 25 -17.88 -6.00 -4.32
C GLN A 25 -17.48 -4.93 -3.29
N ARG A 26 -17.97 -5.02 -2.05
CA ARG A 26 -17.58 -4.09 -0.97
C ARG A 26 -16.09 -4.16 -0.64
N ILE A 27 -15.50 -5.35 -0.68
CA ILE A 27 -14.05 -5.54 -0.48
C ILE A 27 -13.26 -4.91 -1.64
N LEU A 28 -13.71 -5.12 -2.88
CA LEU A 28 -13.09 -4.51 -4.06
C LEU A 28 -13.21 -2.98 -4.04
N ASP A 29 -14.35 -2.44 -3.63
CA ASP A 29 -14.57 -1.00 -3.52
C ASP A 29 -13.70 -0.40 -2.40
N ALA A 30 -13.60 -1.04 -1.23
CA ALA A 30 -12.70 -0.62 -0.17
C ALA A 30 -11.22 -0.68 -0.58
N LEU A 31 -10.82 -1.68 -1.37
CA LEU A 31 -9.46 -1.78 -1.93
C LEU A 31 -9.22 -0.74 -3.03
N ARG A 32 -10.25 -0.32 -3.75
CA ARG A 32 -10.17 0.72 -4.79
C ARG A 32 -10.09 2.12 -4.19
N GLU A 33 -10.90 2.38 -3.17
CA GLU A 33 -10.84 3.61 -2.36
C GLU A 33 -9.52 3.70 -1.57
N GLY A 34 -9.03 2.59 -1.04
CA GLY A 34 -7.70 2.52 -0.41
C GLY A 34 -6.52 2.74 -1.36
N LYS A 35 -6.74 2.61 -2.68
CA LYS A 35 -5.73 2.82 -3.74
C LYS A 35 -5.75 4.24 -4.33
N SER A 36 -6.63 5.14 -3.90
CA SER A 36 -6.74 6.49 -4.48
C SER A 36 -5.65 7.48 -4.04
N ASN A 37 -4.60 7.05 -3.35
CA ASN A 37 -3.47 7.91 -2.99
C ASN A 37 -2.23 7.74 -3.89
N TYR A 38 -2.29 6.89 -4.92
CA TYR A 38 -1.15 6.57 -5.79
C TYR A 38 -1.18 7.23 -7.17
N SER A 39 -1.95 8.31 -7.33
CA SER A 39 -1.90 9.13 -8.55
C SER A 39 -1.65 10.59 -8.17
N GLY A 40 -0.37 10.97 -8.03
CA GLY A 40 0.03 12.39 -7.94
C GLY A 40 0.68 12.85 -6.63
N ASN A 41 0.96 11.98 -5.67
CA ASN A 41 1.68 12.40 -4.48
C ASN A 41 3.16 12.67 -4.81
N THR A 42 3.53 13.95 -4.93
CA THR A 42 4.92 14.42 -5.02
C THR A 42 5.78 13.90 -3.86
N TYR A 43 5.16 13.43 -2.78
CA TYR A 43 5.81 13.03 -1.53
C TYR A 43 5.34 11.67 -1.02
N LEU A 44 6.29 10.86 -0.55
CA LEU A 44 6.12 9.57 0.11
C LEU A 44 6.38 9.71 1.60
N THR A 45 5.73 8.90 2.43
CA THR A 45 6.15 8.76 3.82
C THR A 45 7.48 8.01 3.92
N VAL A 46 8.19 8.19 5.03
CA VAL A 46 9.40 7.41 5.34
C VAL A 46 9.16 5.90 5.21
N LYS A 47 8.02 5.39 5.69
CA LYS A 47 7.72 3.96 5.63
C LYS A 47 7.62 3.48 4.18
N GLU A 48 6.94 4.23 3.33
CA GLU A 48 6.81 3.91 1.90
C GLU A 48 8.16 3.97 1.19
N PHE A 49 8.97 4.99 1.47
CA PHE A 49 10.32 5.09 0.91
C PHE A 49 11.19 3.89 1.28
N MET A 50 11.23 3.50 2.56
CA MET A 50 12.01 2.34 3.02
C MET A 50 11.51 1.04 2.38
N THR A 51 10.20 0.87 2.23
CA THR A 51 9.63 -0.30 1.55
C THR A 51 9.97 -0.34 0.06
N GLN A 52 9.91 0.81 -0.62
CA GLN A 52 10.25 0.89 -2.04
C GLN A 52 11.74 0.62 -2.27
N VAL A 53 12.62 1.33 -1.56
CA VAL A 53 14.09 1.24 -1.70
C VAL A 53 14.67 -0.04 -1.04
N LYS A 54 13.84 -0.80 -0.31
CA LYS A 54 14.21 -2.03 0.41
C LYS A 54 15.39 -1.81 1.38
N ILE A 55 15.37 -0.71 2.12
CA ILE A 55 16.39 -0.37 3.13
C ILE A 55 15.82 -0.38 4.54
N ALA A 56 16.70 -0.64 5.51
CA ALA A 56 16.37 -0.50 6.92
C ALA A 56 16.35 0.96 7.38
N ARG A 57 15.72 1.21 8.54
CA ARG A 57 15.62 2.54 9.14
C ARG A 57 16.98 3.17 9.47
N SER A 58 17.93 2.37 9.94
CA SER A 58 19.30 2.82 10.20
C SER A 58 19.94 3.40 8.94
N LYS A 59 19.81 2.67 7.82
CA LYS A 59 20.36 3.13 6.54
C LYS A 59 19.66 4.39 6.05
N PHE A 60 18.34 4.47 6.21
CA PHE A 60 17.61 5.70 5.91
C PHE A 60 18.13 6.91 6.71
N ASP A 61 18.36 6.74 8.01
CA ASP A 61 18.84 7.82 8.87
C ASP A 61 20.27 8.26 8.50
N GLU A 62 21.14 7.32 8.12
CA GLU A 62 22.46 7.65 7.52
C GLU A 62 22.31 8.52 6.27
N LEU A 63 21.40 8.16 5.36
CA LEU A 63 21.20 8.90 4.10
C LEU A 63 20.66 10.30 4.31
N VAL A 64 19.82 10.49 5.33
CA VAL A 64 19.36 11.81 5.72
C VAL A 64 20.49 12.62 6.36
N ALA A 65 21.30 12.00 7.22
CA ALA A 65 22.45 12.64 7.87
C ALA A 65 23.55 13.05 6.87
N GLU A 66 23.79 12.21 5.85
CA GLU A 66 24.70 12.49 4.74
C GLU A 66 24.12 13.50 3.73
N GLY A 67 22.87 13.92 3.88
CA GLY A 67 22.20 14.85 2.96
C GLY A 67 21.87 14.24 1.59
N ARG A 68 21.94 12.91 1.45
CA ARG A 68 21.61 12.19 0.23
C ARG A 68 20.10 12.07 -0.01
N VAL A 69 19.30 12.13 1.05
CA VAL A 69 17.83 12.09 0.99
C VAL A 69 17.25 13.32 1.65
N LYS A 70 16.45 14.08 0.90
CA LYS A 70 15.72 15.24 1.44
C LYS A 70 14.42 14.81 2.12
N THR A 71 14.16 15.38 3.28
CA THR A 71 12.92 15.14 4.04
C THR A 71 12.17 16.44 4.32
N LEU A 72 10.85 16.35 4.40
CA LEU A 72 9.93 17.45 4.60
C LEU A 72 8.95 17.11 5.72
N ARG A 73 8.58 18.13 6.50
CA ARG A 73 7.52 18.03 7.51
C ARG A 73 6.47 19.09 7.19
N PRO A 74 5.47 18.77 6.36
CA PRO A 74 4.40 19.70 6.07
C PRO A 74 3.72 20.11 7.39
N ASN A 75 3.62 21.43 7.60
CA ASN A 75 2.93 22.07 8.72
C ASN A 75 3.43 21.66 10.12
N GLY A 76 4.73 21.32 10.27
CA GLY A 76 5.29 20.93 11.57
C GLY A 76 4.72 19.63 12.13
N GLY A 77 4.03 18.84 11.29
CA GLY A 77 3.43 17.58 11.69
C GLY A 77 4.45 16.54 12.14
N ARG A 78 3.96 15.53 12.87
CA ARG A 78 4.76 14.41 13.38
C ARG A 78 5.32 13.51 12.26
N LYS A 79 4.68 13.52 11.08
CA LYS A 79 5.03 12.65 9.96
C LYS A 79 6.08 13.31 9.07
N ILE A 80 7.09 12.52 8.71
CA ILE A 80 8.16 12.91 7.79
C ILE A 80 7.81 12.37 6.40
N TYR A 81 7.95 13.25 5.40
CA TYR A 81 7.69 12.98 4.01
C TYR A 81 8.96 13.18 3.17
N ILE A 82 9.04 12.52 2.04
CA ILE A 82 10.21 12.46 1.16
C ILE A 82 9.72 12.67 -0.27
N PRO A 83 10.32 13.55 -1.07
CA PRO A 83 9.95 13.68 -2.48
C PRO A 83 10.13 12.37 -3.25
N VAL A 84 9.20 12.03 -4.15
CA VAL A 84 9.30 10.82 -4.99
C VAL A 84 10.56 10.81 -5.84
N THR A 85 11.06 11.99 -6.24
CA THR A 85 12.31 12.15 -7.00
C THR A 85 13.53 11.55 -6.31
N GLU A 86 13.53 11.49 -4.98
CA GLU A 86 14.62 10.88 -4.21
C GLU A 86 14.65 9.36 -4.37
N VAL A 87 13.49 8.72 -4.61
CA VAL A 87 13.40 7.28 -4.91
C VAL A 87 13.98 7.01 -6.30
N ALA A 88 13.55 7.78 -7.30
CA ALA A 88 14.03 7.63 -8.68
C ALA A 88 15.56 7.74 -8.74
N ARG A 89 16.14 8.76 -8.08
CA ARG A 89 17.60 8.93 -8.00
C ARG A 89 18.34 7.71 -7.43
N TYR A 90 17.73 7.01 -6.47
CA TYR A 90 18.31 5.83 -5.83
C TYR A 90 18.26 4.58 -6.70
N PHE A 91 17.24 4.44 -7.54
CA PHE A 91 17.03 3.28 -8.40
C PHE A 91 17.64 3.43 -9.79
N GLU A 92 17.62 4.65 -10.33
CA GLU A 92 18.03 4.93 -11.71
C GLU A 92 19.51 5.34 -11.80
N GLY A 93 20.16 5.66 -10.67
CA GLY A 93 21.60 5.84 -10.56
C GLY A 93 22.19 6.77 -11.62
N GLU A 94 22.06 8.09 -11.42
CA GLU A 94 22.96 9.05 -12.09
C GLU A 94 24.37 9.02 -11.49
#